data_AF-A0A1I7YGN4-F1
#
_entry.id   AF-A0A1I7YGN4-F1
#
_cell.length_a   1.000
_cell.length_b   1.000
_cell.length_c   1.000
_cell.angle_alpha   90.00
_cell.angle_beta   90.00
_cell.angle_gamma   90.00
#
_symmetry.space_group_name_H-M   'P 1'
#
loop_
_entity.id
_entity.type
_entity.pdbx_description
1 polymer ?
#
loop_
_entity_poly.entity_id
_entity_poly.type
_entity_poly.pdbx_seq_one_letter_code
_entity_poly.pdbx_strand_id
1 'polypeptide(L)'
;MYLQCILVFIDKHLFAEDSLLICKPRISRAICLHISDIISLYRYLRFKMPSARSVVVVFAFCVAVACGQTFETGDNSTVRGCSSHCRVDDPTLECWDKTLAFFERVLLGQLRHYIAVQINIDQWHRRHDHHYEMDFEKVKQNAIVSMEAHLEEEDLVNATTVEAVMGPMIDRVKDESSEEISWVPHFSCPLPCEHRSVVWRNLFIASMVLNVCLAIAVVPFIVQMVKHDNAHASESLIR
;
A
#
# COMPACT_ATOMS: atom_id res chain seq x y z
N MET A 1 -4.98 17.83 -16.11
CA MET A 1 -5.06 16.77 -15.08
C MET A 1 -4.48 15.42 -15.54
N TYR A 2 -3.54 15.39 -16.51
CA TYR A 2 -2.87 14.15 -16.99
C TYR A 2 -1.35 14.14 -16.73
N LEU A 3 -0.76 15.27 -16.31
CA LEU A 3 0.69 15.41 -16.13
C LEU A 3 1.17 15.11 -14.69
N GLN A 4 0.26 15.00 -13.72
CA GLN A 4 0.63 14.91 -12.31
C GLN A 4 1.04 13.51 -11.85
N CYS A 5 0.75 12.46 -12.64
CA CYS A 5 1.22 11.10 -12.35
C CYS A 5 2.60 10.78 -12.95
N ILE A 6 3.01 11.46 -14.03
CA ILE A 6 4.30 11.17 -14.70
C ILE A 6 5.46 11.88 -13.99
N LEU A 7 5.25 13.09 -13.46
CA LEU A 7 6.30 13.83 -12.76
C LEU A 7 6.70 13.23 -11.40
N VAL A 8 5.81 12.51 -10.73
CA VAL A 8 6.15 11.80 -9.48
C VAL A 8 7.06 10.58 -9.73
N PHE A 9 7.18 10.12 -10.97
CA PHE A 9 7.95 8.91 -11.32
C PHE A 9 9.42 9.18 -11.68
N ILE A 10 9.78 10.41 -12.07
CA ILE A 10 11.14 10.73 -12.53
C ILE A 10 11.97 11.45 -11.45
N ASP A 11 11.35 12.13 -10.49
CA ASP A 11 12.06 12.99 -9.52
C ASP A 11 12.55 12.27 -8.23
N LYS A 12 12.52 10.94 -8.18
CA LYS A 12 12.91 10.16 -6.97
C LYS A 12 14.04 9.17 -7.17
N HIS A 13 14.81 9.30 -8.27
CA HIS A 13 15.83 8.31 -8.63
C HIS A 13 17.27 8.67 -8.25
N LEU A 14 17.48 9.63 -7.35
CA LEU A 14 18.83 9.96 -6.87
C LEU A 14 18.86 10.09 -5.35
N PHE A 15 19.34 9.01 -4.69
CA PHE A 15 20.03 9.02 -3.40
C PHE A 15 19.41 9.86 -2.26
N ALA A 16 18.56 9.24 -1.43
CA ALA A 16 18.58 9.39 0.05
C ALA A 16 17.37 8.66 0.69
N GLU A 17 17.66 7.90 1.76
CA GLU A 17 16.73 7.32 2.74
C GLU A 17 15.92 6.07 2.31
N ASP A 18 16.62 4.93 2.22
CA ASP A 18 16.08 3.63 1.81
C ASP A 18 15.25 2.87 2.87
N SER A 19 15.16 3.34 4.12
CA SER A 19 14.42 2.61 5.17
C SER A 19 12.91 2.90 5.19
N LEU A 20 12.46 4.06 4.71
CA LEU A 20 11.05 4.49 4.78
C LEU A 20 10.24 4.22 3.50
N LEU A 21 10.89 3.83 2.41
CA LEU A 21 10.28 3.68 1.08
C LEU A 21 9.70 2.29 0.79
N ILE A 22 10.03 1.29 1.61
CA ILE A 22 9.59 -0.10 1.41
C ILE A 22 8.09 -0.28 1.74
N CYS A 23 7.53 0.63 2.56
CA CYS A 23 6.11 0.65 2.91
C CYS A 23 5.27 1.68 2.18
N LYS A 24 5.58 1.95 0.92
CA LYS A 24 4.61 2.62 0.05
C LYS A 24 3.53 1.61 -0.35
N PRO A 25 2.24 1.85 -0.03
CA PRO A 25 1.20 0.87 -0.25
C PRO A 25 1.17 0.44 -1.73
N ARG A 26 1.13 -0.88 -1.94
CA ARG A 26 1.04 -1.57 -3.25
C ARG A 26 -0.24 -1.24 -4.04
N ILE A 27 -0.98 -0.22 -3.61
CA ILE A 27 -2.12 0.41 -4.27
C ILE A 27 -1.74 0.88 -5.69
N SER A 28 -0.50 1.33 -5.89
CA SER A 28 -0.10 1.98 -7.15
C SER A 28 -0.02 1.02 -8.36
N ARG A 29 0.39 -0.25 -8.19
CA ARG A 29 0.50 -1.20 -9.33
C ARG A 29 -0.84 -1.81 -9.75
N ALA A 30 -1.72 -2.13 -8.78
CA ALA A 30 -3.05 -2.66 -9.10
C ALA A 30 -3.93 -1.58 -9.78
N ILE A 31 -3.86 -0.34 -9.30
CA ILE A 31 -4.58 0.78 -9.93
C ILE A 31 -4.04 1.05 -11.36
N CYS A 32 -2.73 0.97 -11.59
CA CYS A 32 -2.17 1.22 -12.94
C CYS A 32 -2.57 0.16 -13.97
N LEU A 33 -2.61 -1.12 -13.61
CA LEU A 33 -3.07 -2.18 -14.51
C LEU A 33 -4.55 -2.01 -14.86
N HIS A 34 -5.40 -1.69 -13.87
CA HIS A 34 -6.81 -1.44 -14.12
C HIS A 34 -7.08 -0.14 -14.90
N ILE A 35 -6.24 0.89 -14.77
CA ILE A 35 -6.36 2.11 -15.59
C ILE A 35 -6.03 1.84 -17.05
N SER A 36 -5.06 0.97 -17.37
CA SER A 36 -4.78 0.56 -18.76
C SER A 36 -5.98 -0.15 -19.41
N ASP A 37 -6.64 -1.03 -18.65
CA ASP A 37 -7.83 -1.74 -19.11
C ASP A 37 -9.04 -0.80 -19.22
N ILE A 38 -9.21 0.13 -18.28
CA ILE A 38 -10.25 1.18 -18.34
C ILE A 38 -9.99 2.13 -19.52
N ILE A 39 -8.75 2.50 -19.82
CA ILE A 39 -8.39 3.34 -20.98
C ILE A 39 -8.65 2.60 -22.29
N SER A 40 -8.36 1.29 -22.35
CA SER A 40 -8.68 0.45 -23.51
C SER A 40 -10.19 0.30 -23.71
N LEU A 41 -10.94 0.15 -22.61
CA LEU A 41 -12.41 0.14 -22.61
C LEU A 41 -12.97 1.52 -23.03
N TYR A 42 -12.38 2.62 -22.57
CA TYR A 42 -12.77 3.98 -22.92
C TYR A 42 -12.46 4.30 -24.40
N ARG A 43 -11.32 3.83 -24.94
CA ARG A 43 -11.00 3.91 -26.38
C ARG A 43 -11.96 3.08 -27.21
N TYR A 44 -12.35 1.89 -26.75
CA TYR A 44 -13.34 1.06 -27.42
C TYR A 44 -14.74 1.70 -27.42
N LEU A 45 -15.14 2.33 -26.31
CA LEU A 45 -16.42 3.05 -26.18
C LEU A 45 -16.44 4.38 -26.94
N ARG A 46 -15.30 5.06 -27.11
CA ARG A 46 -15.18 6.31 -27.90
C ARG A 46 -15.44 6.10 -29.39
N PHE A 47 -15.28 4.88 -29.90
CA PHE A 47 -15.40 4.58 -31.34
C PHE A 47 -16.80 4.10 -31.77
N LYS A 48 -17.69 3.81 -30.83
CA LYS A 48 -19.07 3.44 -31.12
C LYS A 48 -19.94 3.93 -29.97
N MET A 49 -20.37 5.20 -30.05
CA MET A 49 -21.34 5.79 -29.12
C MET A 49 -22.45 4.76 -28.84
N PRO A 50 -22.57 4.23 -27.62
CA PRO A 50 -23.55 3.19 -27.40
C PRO A 50 -24.64 3.67 -26.44
N SER A 51 -25.85 3.17 -26.66
CA SER A 51 -27.04 3.43 -25.87
C SER A 51 -26.80 3.40 -24.36
N ALA A 52 -27.69 4.03 -23.58
CA ALA A 52 -27.68 4.06 -22.11
C ALA A 52 -27.36 2.70 -21.44
N ARG A 53 -27.69 1.57 -22.09
CA ARG A 53 -27.35 0.21 -21.64
C ARG A 53 -25.84 -0.02 -21.43
N SER A 54 -24.98 0.54 -22.27
CA SER A 54 -23.53 0.34 -22.17
C SER A 54 -22.89 1.10 -21.01
N VAL A 55 -23.44 2.26 -20.64
CA VAL A 55 -23.00 3.01 -19.44
C VAL A 55 -23.34 2.23 -18.17
N VAL A 56 -24.53 1.63 -18.13
CA VAL A 56 -24.97 0.79 -16.99
C VAL A 56 -24.10 -0.44 -16.81
N VAL A 57 -23.71 -1.12 -17.89
CA VAL A 57 -22.84 -2.31 -17.82
C VAL A 57 -21.44 -1.96 -17.31
N VAL A 58 -20.85 -0.87 -17.79
CA VAL A 58 -19.53 -0.40 -17.31
C VAL A 58 -19.61 -0.02 -15.84
N PHE A 59 -20.68 0.66 -15.41
CA PHE A 59 -20.88 1.01 -14.01
C PHE A 59 -21.01 -0.22 -13.10
N ALA A 60 -21.85 -1.19 -13.49
CA ALA A 60 -22.02 -2.42 -12.72
C ALA A 60 -20.71 -3.19 -12.59
N PHE A 61 -19.90 -3.23 -13.66
CA PHE A 61 -18.57 -3.84 -13.64
C PHE A 61 -17.60 -3.09 -12.71
N CYS A 62 -17.54 -1.75 -12.78
CA CYS A 62 -16.69 -0.95 -11.89
C CYS A 62 -17.09 -1.10 -10.41
N VAL A 63 -18.38 -1.16 -10.10
CA VAL A 63 -18.88 -1.38 -8.73
C VAL A 63 -18.51 -2.79 -8.25
N ALA A 64 -18.69 -3.82 -9.08
CA ALA A 64 -18.31 -5.18 -8.75
C ALA A 64 -16.80 -5.31 -8.45
N VAL A 65 -15.96 -4.66 -9.26
CA VAL A 65 -14.50 -4.63 -9.05
C VAL A 65 -14.14 -3.85 -7.78
N ALA A 66 -14.77 -2.71 -7.52
CA ALA A 66 -14.55 -1.93 -6.30
C ALA A 66 -14.95 -2.69 -5.02
N CYS A 67 -16.02 -3.48 -5.08
CA CYS A 67 -16.47 -4.34 -3.99
C CYS A 67 -15.60 -5.60 -3.81
N GLY A 68 -14.93 -6.05 -4.87
CA GLY A 68 -14.07 -7.24 -4.85
C GLY A 68 -12.65 -7.01 -4.33
N GLN A 69 -12.20 -5.76 -4.19
CA GLN A 69 -10.85 -5.47 -3.70
C GLN A 69 -10.76 -5.56 -2.17
N THR A 70 -9.94 -6.50 -1.68
CA THR A 70 -9.48 -6.54 -0.29
C THR A 70 -8.37 -5.50 -0.10
N PHE A 71 -8.74 -4.25 0.19
CA PHE A 71 -7.80 -3.16 0.48
C PHE A 71 -6.97 -3.36 1.76
N GLU A 72 -7.33 -4.35 2.58
CA GLU A 72 -6.63 -4.71 3.82
C GLU A 72 -5.54 -5.74 3.53
N THR A 73 -4.43 -5.30 2.93
CA THR A 73 -3.22 -6.13 2.78
C THR A 73 -2.16 -5.68 3.78
N GLY A 74 -1.91 -6.52 4.78
CA GLY A 74 -0.96 -6.28 5.86
C GLY A 74 -0.88 -7.52 6.75
N ASP A 75 0.27 -7.79 7.37
CA ASP A 75 0.46 -8.99 8.21
C ASP A 75 -0.44 -8.95 9.46
N ASN A 76 -0.93 -7.75 9.83
CA ASN A 76 -1.88 -7.51 10.90
C ASN A 76 -3.33 -7.29 10.42
N SER A 77 -3.64 -7.52 9.14
CA SER A 77 -4.98 -7.29 8.54
C SER A 77 -6.10 -8.09 9.19
N THR A 78 -5.78 -9.12 9.97
CA THR A 78 -6.74 -9.93 10.73
C THR A 78 -7.08 -9.36 12.11
N VAL A 79 -6.35 -8.36 12.62
CA VAL A 79 -6.67 -7.67 13.88
C VAL A 79 -7.57 -6.47 13.58
N ARG A 80 -8.84 -6.57 13.96
CA ARG A 80 -9.83 -5.50 13.81
C ARG A 80 -10.29 -4.99 15.17
N GLY A 81 -10.50 -3.67 15.25
CA GLY A 81 -11.06 -3.03 16.45
C GLY A 81 -10.03 -2.73 17.54
N CYS A 82 -8.74 -2.59 17.20
CA CYS A 82 -7.80 -1.95 18.12
C CYS A 82 -8.15 -0.46 18.25
N SER A 83 -7.94 0.09 19.46
CA SER A 83 -8.08 1.51 19.73
C SER A 83 -7.00 2.00 20.69
N SER A 84 -6.53 3.23 20.44
CA SER A 84 -5.66 4.01 21.34
C SER A 84 -6.39 4.52 22.59
N HIS A 85 -7.72 4.41 22.62
CA HIS A 85 -8.56 4.89 23.71
C HIS A 85 -9.03 3.78 24.66
N CYS A 86 -8.55 2.55 24.49
CA CYS A 86 -8.90 1.44 25.38
C CYS A 86 -8.34 1.68 26.79
N ARG A 87 -9.10 1.29 27.82
CA ARG A 87 -8.62 1.33 29.20
C ARG A 87 -8.40 -0.09 29.72
N VAL A 88 -7.40 -0.24 30.58
CA VAL A 88 -7.08 -1.52 31.24
C VAL A 88 -8.15 -1.91 32.26
N ASP A 89 -8.84 -0.91 32.83
CA ASP A 89 -9.88 -1.09 33.84
C ASP A 89 -11.28 -1.32 33.25
N ASP A 90 -11.40 -1.47 31.93
CA ASP A 90 -12.67 -1.82 31.29
C ASP A 90 -13.11 -3.23 31.72
N PRO A 91 -14.39 -3.44 32.09
CA PRO A 91 -14.86 -4.68 32.71
C PRO A 91 -14.77 -5.92 31.83
N THR A 92 -14.66 -5.76 30.51
CA THR A 92 -14.57 -6.86 29.55
C THR A 92 -13.15 -7.09 29.01
N LEU A 93 -12.21 -6.15 29.23
CA LEU A 93 -10.85 -6.11 28.64
C LEU A 93 -10.75 -6.29 27.11
N GLU A 94 -11.85 -6.49 26.39
CA GLU A 94 -11.87 -6.87 24.98
C GLU A 94 -11.21 -5.83 24.07
N CYS A 95 -11.36 -4.55 24.40
CA CYS A 95 -10.70 -3.44 23.70
C CYS A 95 -9.18 -3.53 23.88
N TRP A 96 -8.74 -3.65 25.14
CA TRP A 96 -7.33 -3.72 25.51
C TRP A 96 -6.64 -4.93 24.89
N ASP A 97 -7.25 -6.11 24.97
CA ASP A 97 -6.68 -7.35 24.42
C ASP A 97 -6.50 -7.28 22.90
N LYS A 98 -7.45 -6.66 22.18
CA LYS A 98 -7.31 -6.44 20.73
C LYS A 98 -6.20 -5.45 20.41
N THR A 99 -6.05 -4.40 21.20
CA THR A 99 -4.95 -3.42 21.05
C THR A 99 -3.60 -4.04 21.37
N LEU A 100 -3.50 -4.86 22.43
CA LEU A 100 -2.30 -5.59 22.78
C LEU A 100 -1.90 -6.56 21.66
N ALA A 101 -2.83 -7.38 21.19
CA ALA A 101 -2.61 -8.31 20.09
C ALA A 101 -2.17 -7.61 18.79
N PHE A 102 -2.64 -6.37 18.56
CA PHE A 102 -2.15 -5.54 17.46
C PHE A 102 -0.66 -5.22 17.61
N PHE A 103 -0.26 -4.66 18.76
CA PHE A 103 1.13 -4.25 18.97
C PHE A 103 2.10 -5.43 18.99
N GLU A 104 1.70 -6.56 19.59
CA GLU A 104 2.52 -7.79 19.58
C GLU A 104 2.79 -8.29 18.15
N ARG A 105 1.77 -8.30 17.30
CA ARG A 105 1.92 -8.73 15.90
C ARG A 105 2.75 -7.76 15.08
N VAL A 106 2.57 -6.45 15.31
CA VAL A 106 3.38 -5.43 14.64
C VAL A 106 4.83 -5.55 15.07
N LEU A 107 5.11 -5.66 16.36
CA LEU A 107 6.45 -5.83 16.90
C LEU A 107 7.11 -7.09 16.31
N LEU A 108 6.44 -8.23 16.37
CA LEU A 108 6.95 -9.48 15.79
C LEU A 108 7.20 -9.35 14.28
N GLY A 109 6.33 -8.64 13.55
CA GLY A 109 6.50 -8.32 12.14
C GLY A 109 7.77 -7.50 11.88
N GLN A 110 8.01 -6.45 12.67
CA GLN A 110 9.20 -5.62 12.54
C GLN A 110 10.49 -6.38 12.87
N LEU A 111 10.49 -7.20 13.93
CA LEU A 111 11.64 -8.05 14.28
C LEU A 111 11.98 -9.04 13.14
N ARG A 112 10.96 -9.69 12.57
CA ARG A 112 11.13 -10.57 11.40
C ARG A 112 11.66 -9.82 10.19
N HIS A 113 11.14 -8.63 9.94
CA HIS A 113 11.56 -7.80 8.81
C HIS A 113 13.03 -7.39 8.95
N TYR A 114 13.45 -6.97 10.14
CA TYR A 114 14.85 -6.66 10.40
C TYR A 114 15.77 -7.84 10.09
N ILE A 115 15.47 -9.03 10.63
CA ILE A 115 16.26 -10.26 10.38
C ILE A 115 16.32 -10.56 8.88
N ALA A 116 15.17 -10.53 8.20
CA ALA A 116 15.05 -10.77 6.77
C ALA A 116 15.92 -9.82 5.93
N VAL A 117 15.95 -8.53 6.26
CA VAL A 117 16.77 -7.54 5.57
C VAL A 117 18.26 -7.82 5.77
N GLN A 118 18.68 -8.12 7.01
CA GLN A 118 20.08 -8.40 7.30
C GLN A 118 20.58 -9.65 6.56
N ILE A 119 19.79 -10.73 6.52
CA ILE A 119 20.11 -11.95 5.74
C ILE A 119 20.27 -11.61 4.25
N ASN A 120 19.36 -10.81 3.69
CA ASN A 120 19.40 -10.47 2.27
C ASN A 120 20.63 -9.60 1.92
N ILE A 121 21.01 -8.67 2.81
CA ILE A 121 22.24 -7.87 2.65
C ILE A 121 23.47 -8.79 2.64
N ASP A 122 23.58 -9.69 3.62
CA ASP A 122 24.70 -10.64 3.68
C ASP A 122 24.81 -11.51 2.43
N GLN A 123 23.68 -12.10 2.00
CA GLN A 123 23.62 -12.94 0.80
C GLN A 123 23.85 -12.16 -0.49
N TRP A 124 23.45 -10.89 -0.55
CA TRP A 124 23.80 -10.04 -1.68
C TRP A 124 25.31 -9.86 -1.76
N HIS A 125 25.98 -9.53 -0.65
CA HIS A 125 27.44 -9.39 -0.62
C HIS A 125 28.16 -10.67 -1.02
N ARG A 126 27.80 -11.83 -0.46
CA ARG A 126 28.41 -13.13 -0.81
C ARG A 126 28.29 -13.48 -2.30
N ARG A 127 27.19 -13.08 -2.95
CA ARG A 127 26.96 -13.32 -4.39
C ARG A 127 27.75 -12.37 -5.30
N HIS A 128 28.14 -11.20 -4.81
CA HIS A 128 28.79 -10.15 -5.61
C HIS A 128 30.28 -9.97 -5.29
N ASP A 129 30.75 -10.44 -4.14
CA ASP A 129 32.14 -10.39 -3.72
C ASP A 129 32.59 -11.74 -3.13
N HIS A 130 33.48 -12.42 -3.85
CA HIS A 130 34.01 -13.73 -3.45
C HIS A 130 34.97 -13.68 -2.26
N HIS A 131 35.45 -12.48 -1.88
CA HIS A 131 36.33 -12.29 -0.72
C HIS A 131 35.58 -11.77 0.50
N TYR A 132 34.26 -11.62 0.39
CA TYR A 132 33.44 -11.11 1.47
C TYR A 132 33.29 -12.13 2.61
N GLU A 133 33.68 -11.70 3.81
CA GLU A 133 33.49 -12.44 5.06
C GLU A 133 32.85 -11.50 6.10
N MET A 134 31.68 -11.87 6.61
CA MET A 134 30.96 -11.07 7.59
C MET A 134 31.40 -11.42 9.02
N ASP A 135 31.85 -10.41 9.77
CA ASP A 135 32.07 -10.52 11.21
C ASP A 135 30.77 -10.19 11.97
N PHE A 136 29.99 -11.23 12.27
CA PHE A 136 28.72 -11.10 12.99
C PHE A 136 28.87 -10.53 14.40
N GLU A 137 30.00 -10.74 15.07
CA GLU A 137 30.22 -10.18 16.41
C GLU A 137 30.38 -8.65 16.32
N LYS A 138 31.13 -8.17 15.33
CA LYS A 138 31.25 -6.74 15.07
C LYS A 138 29.93 -6.12 14.62
N VAL A 139 29.16 -6.81 13.78
CA VAL A 139 27.82 -6.36 13.37
C VAL A 139 26.88 -6.25 14.56
N LYS A 140 26.88 -7.25 15.46
CA LYS A 140 26.10 -7.27 16.70
C LYS A 140 26.44 -6.07 17.59
N GLN A 141 27.72 -5.84 17.85
CA GLN A 141 28.17 -4.70 18.67
C GLN A 141 27.80 -3.36 18.04
N ASN A 142 28.01 -3.20 16.73
CA ASN A 142 27.64 -1.97 16.02
C ASN A 142 26.13 -1.73 16.05
N ALA A 143 25.31 -2.78 15.91
CA ALA A 143 23.86 -2.67 15.95
C ALA A 143 23.35 -2.23 17.33
N ILE A 144 23.92 -2.78 18.41
CA ILE A 144 23.59 -2.40 19.79
C ILE A 144 23.96 -0.93 20.02
N VAL A 145 25.22 -0.55 19.77
CA VAL A 145 25.68 0.84 19.96
C VAL A 145 24.88 1.81 19.11
N SER A 146 24.54 1.44 17.88
CA SER A 146 23.71 2.27 17.01
C SER A 146 22.29 2.42 17.55
N MET A 147 21.67 1.38 18.12
CA MET A 147 20.34 1.51 18.72
C MET A 147 20.36 2.31 20.02
N GLU A 148 21.38 2.10 20.86
CA GLU A 148 21.57 2.86 22.10
C GLU A 148 21.73 4.36 21.83
N ALA A 149 22.40 4.72 20.73
CA ALA A 149 22.55 6.13 20.32
C ALA A 149 21.23 6.83 19.96
N HIS A 150 20.14 6.08 19.74
CA HIS A 150 18.81 6.63 19.48
C HIS A 150 17.91 6.65 20.73
N LEU A 151 18.39 6.16 21.87
CA LEU A 151 17.64 6.23 23.13
C LEU A 151 17.69 7.65 23.71
N GLU A 152 16.55 8.14 24.16
CA GLU A 152 16.43 9.39 24.91
C GLU A 152 16.57 9.13 26.43
N GLU A 153 16.96 10.14 27.22
CA GLU A 153 17.23 9.97 28.66
C GLU A 153 16.01 9.51 29.49
N GLU A 154 14.79 9.73 28.99
CA GLU A 154 13.53 9.36 29.66
C GLU A 154 12.80 8.19 28.97
N ASP A 155 13.50 7.40 28.15
CA ASP A 155 12.90 6.26 27.48
C ASP A 155 12.58 5.11 28.44
N LEU A 156 11.47 4.41 28.16
CA LEU A 156 11.06 3.20 28.88
C LEU A 156 11.97 2.01 28.59
N VAL A 157 12.76 2.09 27.51
CA VAL A 157 13.70 1.06 27.08
C VAL A 157 15.11 1.50 27.49
N ASN A 158 15.83 0.61 28.17
CA ASN A 158 17.21 0.85 28.55
C ASN A 158 18.20 0.06 27.66
N ALA A 159 19.47 0.38 27.77
CA ALA A 159 20.57 -0.30 27.07
C ALA A 159 20.53 -1.82 27.22
N THR A 160 20.23 -2.32 28.43
CA THR A 160 20.18 -3.78 28.67
C THR A 160 19.03 -4.46 27.93
N THR A 161 17.90 -3.77 27.73
CA THR A 161 16.79 -4.28 26.93
C THR A 161 17.14 -4.29 25.45
N VAL A 162 17.84 -3.27 24.95
CA VAL A 162 18.34 -3.24 23.56
C VAL A 162 19.29 -4.41 23.32
N GLU A 163 20.25 -4.64 24.21
CA GLU A 163 21.18 -5.78 24.12
C GLU A 163 20.43 -7.12 24.12
N ALA A 164 19.45 -7.29 25.01
CA ALA A 164 18.66 -8.51 25.13
C ALA A 164 17.77 -8.81 23.92
N VAL A 165 17.38 -7.78 23.14
CA VAL A 165 16.58 -7.95 21.92
C VAL A 165 17.48 -8.10 20.69
N MET A 166 18.46 -7.22 20.53
CA MET A 166 19.31 -7.18 19.35
C MET A 166 20.30 -8.33 19.27
N GLY A 167 20.82 -8.79 20.40
CA GLY A 167 21.76 -9.92 20.42
C GLY A 167 21.17 -11.18 19.79
N PRO A 168 20.04 -11.71 20.31
CA PRO A 168 19.38 -12.87 19.73
C PRO A 168 18.96 -12.69 18.27
N MET A 169 18.60 -11.48 17.85
CA MET A 169 18.24 -11.20 16.45
C MET A 169 19.43 -11.37 15.51
N ILE A 170 20.60 -10.83 15.85
CA ILE A 170 21.80 -10.97 15.02
C ILE A 170 22.34 -12.40 15.08
N ASP A 171 22.28 -13.07 16.23
CA ASP A 171 22.64 -14.48 16.35
C ASP A 171 21.76 -15.34 15.41
N ARG A 172 20.46 -15.02 15.30
CA ARG A 172 19.57 -15.69 14.35
C ARG A 172 19.92 -15.41 12.88
N VAL A 173 20.36 -14.20 12.55
CA VAL A 173 20.84 -13.85 11.20
C VAL A 173 22.08 -14.67 10.86
N LYS A 174 23.03 -14.79 11.78
CA LYS A 174 24.26 -15.60 11.61
C LYS A 174 23.94 -17.05 11.28
N ASP A 175 23.01 -17.65 12.02
CA ASP A 175 22.62 -19.05 11.81
C ASP A 175 21.97 -19.25 10.42
N GLU A 176 21.02 -18.40 10.06
CA GLU A 176 20.21 -18.56 8.83
C GLU A 176 20.90 -18.05 7.55
N SER A 177 21.84 -17.11 7.66
CA SER A 177 22.59 -16.59 6.50
C SER A 177 23.67 -17.53 5.98
N SER A 178 24.05 -18.54 6.76
CA SER A 178 25.09 -19.51 6.41
C SER A 178 24.73 -20.37 5.19
N GLU A 179 23.44 -20.55 4.93
CA GLU A 179 22.91 -21.26 3.76
C GLU A 179 22.41 -20.27 2.70
N GLU A 180 22.61 -20.60 1.42
CA GLU A 180 22.11 -19.77 0.32
C GLU A 180 20.59 -19.90 0.22
N ILE A 181 19.88 -18.94 0.82
CA ILE A 181 18.42 -18.93 0.85
C ILE A 181 17.89 -18.51 -0.53
N SER A 182 17.12 -19.39 -1.16
CA SER A 182 16.48 -19.13 -2.45
C SER A 182 15.14 -18.41 -2.35
N TRP A 183 14.57 -18.24 -1.15
CA TRP A 183 13.28 -17.59 -0.95
C TRP A 183 13.42 -16.14 -0.47
N VAL A 184 12.62 -15.24 -1.05
CA VAL A 184 12.48 -13.88 -0.53
C VAL A 184 11.52 -13.94 0.66
N PRO A 185 11.92 -13.49 1.86
CA PRO A 185 11.03 -13.49 3.02
C PRO A 185 9.79 -12.63 2.74
N HIS A 186 8.61 -13.15 3.10
CA HIS A 186 7.36 -12.42 2.97
C HIS A 186 7.37 -11.23 3.94
N PHE A 187 7.15 -10.02 3.41
CA PHE A 187 6.91 -8.84 4.21
C PHE A 187 5.64 -8.15 3.71
N SER A 188 4.72 -7.86 4.62
CA SER A 188 3.62 -6.94 4.36
C SER A 188 3.66 -5.80 5.38
N CYS A 189 3.43 -4.58 4.91
CA CYS A 189 3.44 -3.43 5.79
C CYS A 189 2.30 -3.51 6.79
N PRO A 190 2.55 -3.21 8.08
CA PRO A 190 1.50 -3.20 9.07
C PRO A 190 0.51 -2.08 8.75
N LEU A 191 -0.77 -2.38 8.82
CA LEU A 191 -1.82 -1.37 8.82
C LEU A 191 -1.79 -0.62 10.15
N PRO A 192 -2.01 0.71 10.18
CA PRO A 192 -2.02 1.44 11.43
C PRO A 192 -3.19 1.00 12.32
N CYS A 193 -3.02 1.13 13.64
CA CYS A 193 -4.15 0.91 14.54
C CYS A 193 -5.25 1.94 14.26
N GLU A 194 -6.52 1.57 14.45
CA GLU A 194 -7.70 2.37 14.09
C GLU A 194 -7.81 2.74 12.60
N HIS A 195 -7.16 2.01 11.70
CA HIS A 195 -7.26 2.29 10.26
C HIS A 195 -8.72 2.23 9.77
N ARG A 196 -9.30 3.39 9.42
CA ARG A 196 -10.67 3.50 8.91
C ARG A 196 -10.75 3.22 7.40
N SER A 197 -10.48 1.97 7.01
CA SER A 197 -10.59 1.51 5.61
C SER A 197 -11.99 1.74 5.00
N VAL A 198 -13.03 1.67 5.84
CA VAL A 198 -14.43 1.85 5.45
C VAL A 198 -14.72 3.26 4.92
N VAL A 199 -14.12 4.31 5.49
CA VAL A 199 -14.39 5.70 5.08
C VAL A 199 -13.87 5.94 3.67
N TRP A 200 -12.62 5.55 3.40
CA TRP A 200 -12.02 5.65 2.08
C TRP A 200 -12.77 4.84 1.03
N ARG A 201 -13.18 3.61 1.37
CA ARG A 201 -14.01 2.78 0.50
C ARG A 201 -15.34 3.47 0.17
N ASN A 202 -16.04 4.00 1.16
CA ASN A 202 -17.32 4.66 0.96
C ASN A 202 -17.19 5.94 0.13
N LEU A 203 -16.15 6.74 0.36
CA LEU A 203 -15.86 7.94 -0.45
C LEU A 203 -15.52 7.57 -1.90
N PHE A 204 -14.75 6.51 -2.11
CA PHE A 204 -14.42 6.03 -3.45
C PHE A 204 -15.68 5.58 -4.21
N ILE A 205 -16.54 4.79 -3.55
CA ILE A 205 -17.82 4.33 -4.11
C ILE A 205 -18.72 5.55 -4.42
N ALA A 206 -18.85 6.49 -3.49
CA ALA A 206 -19.66 7.69 -3.69
C ALA A 206 -19.17 8.54 -4.88
N SER A 207 -17.85 8.71 -5.02
CA SER A 207 -17.24 9.39 -6.15
C SER A 207 -17.54 8.68 -7.48
N MET A 208 -17.43 7.36 -7.54
CA MET A 208 -17.76 6.58 -8.74
C MET A 208 -19.23 6.71 -9.13
N VAL A 209 -20.14 6.62 -8.15
CA VAL A 209 -21.58 6.82 -8.38
C VAL A 209 -21.85 8.22 -8.95
N LEU A 210 -21.26 9.26 -8.36
CA LEU A 210 -21.47 10.64 -8.78
C LEU A 210 -20.98 10.87 -10.22
N ASN A 211 -19.80 10.34 -10.59
CA ASN A 211 -19.28 10.43 -11.94
C ASN A 211 -20.18 9.74 -12.97
N VAL A 212 -20.77 8.59 -12.61
CA VAL A 212 -21.71 7.89 -13.49
C VAL A 212 -23.03 8.64 -13.63
N CYS A 213 -23.59 9.17 -12.54
CA CYS A 213 -24.79 10.02 -12.60
C CYS A 213 -24.55 11.24 -13.51
N LEU A 214 -23.38 11.87 -13.40
CA LEU A 214 -23.03 13.02 -14.25
C LEU A 214 -22.90 12.61 -15.72
N ALA A 215 -22.29 11.46 -16.02
CA ALA A 215 -22.23 10.93 -17.38
C ALA A 215 -23.62 10.65 -17.96
N ILE A 216 -24.52 10.05 -17.18
CA ILE A 216 -25.91 9.78 -17.58
C ILE A 216 -26.68 11.07 -17.85
N ALA A 217 -26.43 12.14 -17.10
CA ALA A 217 -27.10 13.42 -17.30
C ALA A 217 -26.54 14.22 -18.49
N VAL A 218 -25.21 14.29 -18.63
CA VAL A 218 -24.54 15.17 -19.61
C VAL A 218 -24.54 14.58 -21.01
N VAL A 219 -24.31 13.27 -21.16
CA VAL A 219 -24.26 12.62 -22.48
C VAL A 219 -25.54 12.80 -23.31
N PRO A 220 -26.76 12.56 -22.80
CA PRO A 220 -27.97 12.76 -23.60
C PRO A 220 -28.17 14.23 -23.97
N PHE A 221 -27.80 15.17 -23.09
CA PHE A 221 -27.88 16.60 -23.38
C PHE A 221 -26.97 17.01 -24.55
N ILE A 222 -25.71 16.55 -24.56
CA ILE A 222 -24.77 16.79 -25.67
C ILE A 222 -25.29 16.16 -26.97
N VAL A 223 -25.80 14.93 -26.91
CA VAL A 223 -26.34 14.24 -28.10
C VAL A 223 -27.56 14.98 -28.67
N GLN A 224 -28.43 15.51 -27.81
CA GLN A 224 -29.59 16.31 -28.26
C GLN A 224 -29.15 17.63 -28.90
N MET A 225 -28.19 18.34 -28.30
CA MET A 225 -27.63 19.56 -28.89
C MET A 225 -27.03 19.31 -30.28
N VAL A 226 -26.16 18.31 -30.42
CA VAL A 226 -25.52 17.99 -31.71
C VAL A 226 -26.56 17.61 -32.77
N LYS A 227 -27.63 16.90 -32.41
CA LYS A 227 -28.72 16.60 -33.34
C LYS A 227 -29.47 17.86 -33.79
N HIS A 228 -29.73 18.78 -32.87
CA HIS A 228 -30.42 20.03 -33.17
C HIS A 228 -29.58 20.93 -34.10
N ASP A 229 -28.28 21.04 -33.86
CA ASP A 229 -27.36 21.82 -34.69
C ASP A 229 -27.23 21.22 -36.10
N ASN A 230 -27.13 19.89 -36.22
CA ASN A 230 -27.09 19.20 -37.51
C ASN A 230 -28.41 19.34 -38.30
N ALA A 231 -29.56 19.33 -37.61
CA ALA A 231 -30.85 19.54 -38.25
C ALA A 231 -30.93 20.96 -38.85
N HIS A 232 -30.55 21.98 -38.08
CA HIS A 232 -30.52 23.37 -38.58
C HIS A 232 -29.50 23.58 -39.72
N ALA A 233 -28.33 22.96 -39.65
CA ALA A 233 -27.33 23.03 -40.72
C ALA A 233 -27.81 22.37 -42.02
N SER A 234 -28.63 21.31 -41.94
CA SER A 234 -29.21 20.68 -43.12
C SER A 234 -30.30 21.53 -43.77
N GLU A 235 -31.05 22.29 -42.98
CA GLU A 235 -32.16 23.12 -43.45
C GLU A 235 -31.66 24.41 -44.13
N SER A 236 -30.50 24.93 -43.71
CA SER A 236 -29.86 26.10 -44.34
C SER A 236 -29.14 25.79 -45.66
N LEU A 237 -28.86 24.52 -45.98
CA LEU A 237 -28.26 24.10 -47.25
C LEU A 237 -29.29 23.83 -48.36
N ILE A 238 -30.57 23.68 -48.01
CA ILE A 238 -31.68 23.40 -48.95
C ILE A 238 -32.36 24.69 -49.43
N ARG A 239 -32.13 25.82 -48.76
CA ARG A 239 -32.65 27.15 -49.14
C ARG A 239 -31.59 27.96 -49.87
#